data_AF-A0A379GIJ4-F1
#
_entry.id   AF-A0A379GIJ4-F1
#
_cell.length_a   1.000
_cell.length_b   1.000
_cell.length_c   1.000
_cell.angle_alpha   90.00
_cell.angle_beta   90.00
_cell.angle_gamma   90.00
#
_symmetry.space_group_name_H-M   'P 1'
#
loop_
_entity.id
_entity.type
_entity.pdbx_description
1 polymer ?
#
loop_
_entity_poly.entity_id
_entity_poly.type
_entity_poly.pdbx_seq_one_letter_code
_entity_poly.pdbx_strand_id
1 'polypeptide(L)'
;MHRHSHHNLCSGKNEQRLQCFTAEFSVADLADKWLVIAATDNEQVNQLVYQQATEQRIFCNVVDSPKQASFIMPSVIDRSPIMVAISSGGKAPVLARILREKMEQWLPNSLGALAQLAGKLREQVKQRFATMSARRYFWERFFADKALQAEIDAGRDNGIQQRISTLLAENNQPQGSVVLVGAGPGDAGLMTIKGLQQCQQADVVVYDRLVSDEVMHLVRRDAERIYVGKRAGFHCVPQEEINQILINHAKAGKRVVRLKGGSFYIWSRK
;
A
#
# COMPACT_ATOMS: atom_id res chain seq x y z
N MET A 1 -10.86 -20.53 28.64
CA MET A 1 -9.66 -21.01 29.36
C MET A 1 -8.44 -20.30 28.77
N HIS A 2 -8.12 -19.12 29.30
CA HIS A 2 -6.80 -18.46 29.29
C HIS A 2 -6.97 -17.13 30.02
N ARG A 3 -7.01 -17.22 31.37
CA ARG A 3 -6.75 -16.07 32.24
C ARG A 3 -5.25 -15.85 32.21
N HIS A 4 -4.77 -14.89 31.43
CA HIS A 4 -3.42 -14.37 31.67
C HIS A 4 -3.48 -13.43 32.88
N SER A 5 -2.86 -13.89 33.95
CA SER A 5 -2.72 -13.23 35.23
C SER A 5 -2.04 -11.86 35.10
N HIS A 6 -2.73 -10.79 35.50
CA HIS A 6 -2.22 -9.41 35.59
C HIS A 6 -0.99 -9.25 36.53
N HIS A 7 -0.59 -10.29 37.25
CA HIS A 7 0.51 -10.30 38.22
C HIS A 7 1.93 -10.19 37.62
N ASN A 8 2.08 -10.22 36.28
CA ASN A 8 3.39 -10.25 35.62
C ASN A 8 3.83 -8.93 34.94
N LEU A 9 3.03 -7.86 34.95
CA LEU A 9 3.38 -6.60 34.26
C LEU A 9 4.39 -5.74 35.03
N CYS A 10 4.36 -5.81 36.37
CA CYS A 10 5.19 -4.98 37.25
C CYS A 10 6.31 -5.77 37.96
N SER A 11 6.54 -7.03 37.58
CA SER A 11 7.56 -7.91 38.18
C SER A 11 8.57 -8.37 37.12
N GLY A 12 9.64 -7.58 36.93
CA GLY A 12 10.84 -7.96 36.19
C GLY A 12 11.12 -7.17 34.90
N LYS A 13 12.38 -6.69 34.77
CA LYS A 13 13.05 -6.04 33.61
C LYS A 13 12.36 -4.85 32.90
N ASN A 14 11.08 -4.56 33.17
CA ASN A 14 10.30 -3.49 32.52
C ASN A 14 10.25 -2.17 33.30
N GLU A 15 10.89 -2.08 34.46
CA GLU A 15 10.86 -0.89 35.35
C GLU A 15 11.36 0.40 34.67
N GLN A 16 12.18 0.29 33.61
CA GLN A 16 12.67 1.47 32.88
C GLN A 16 11.74 1.99 31.78
N ARG A 17 10.65 1.28 31.43
CA ARG A 17 9.74 1.67 30.33
C ARG A 17 8.30 1.92 30.75
N LEU A 18 7.90 1.41 31.92
CA LEU A 18 6.54 1.51 32.43
C LEU A 18 6.57 1.96 33.88
N GLN A 19 5.64 2.84 34.25
CA GLN A 19 5.36 3.21 35.63
C GLN A 19 4.07 2.51 36.07
N CYS A 20 4.16 1.72 37.13
CA CYS A 20 3.02 1.03 37.70
C CYS A 20 2.55 1.77 38.96
N PHE A 21 1.24 2.00 39.06
CA PHE A 21 0.60 2.55 40.25
C PHE A 21 -0.43 1.55 40.75
N THR A 22 -0.46 1.32 42.06
CA THR A 22 -1.49 0.50 42.72
C THR A 22 -2.44 1.44 43.45
N ALA A 23 -3.43 1.95 42.72
CA ALA A 23 -4.42 2.89 43.21
C ALA A 23 -5.74 2.72 42.44
N GLU A 24 -6.82 3.29 42.97
CA GLU A 24 -8.04 3.48 42.20
C GLU A 24 -7.84 4.55 41.13
N PHE A 25 -8.59 4.45 40.04
CA PHE A 25 -8.53 5.41 38.95
C PHE A 25 -8.91 6.82 39.44
N SER A 26 -8.05 7.79 39.13
CA SER A 26 -8.31 9.22 39.31
C SER A 26 -8.28 9.93 37.96
N VAL A 27 -9.09 10.98 37.81
CA VAL A 27 -9.09 11.84 36.60
C VAL A 27 -7.72 12.48 36.37
N ALA A 28 -6.95 12.71 37.44
CA ALA A 28 -5.59 13.23 37.35
C ALA A 28 -4.62 12.28 36.63
N ASP A 29 -4.92 10.97 36.58
CA ASP A 29 -4.08 9.97 35.89
C ASP A 29 -4.12 10.15 34.37
N LEU A 30 -5.14 10.85 33.86
CA LEU A 30 -5.30 11.19 32.45
C LEU A 30 -4.42 12.37 32.01
N ALA A 31 -3.83 13.12 32.95
CA ALA A 31 -2.98 14.25 32.65
C ALA A 31 -1.80 13.83 31.74
N ASP A 32 -1.59 14.63 30.69
CA ASP A 32 -0.51 14.46 29.70
C ASP A 32 -0.52 13.11 28.97
N LYS A 33 -1.68 12.42 28.89
CA LYS A 33 -1.81 11.17 28.14
C LYS A 33 -2.39 11.42 26.74
N TRP A 34 -1.80 10.75 25.76
CA TRP A 34 -2.28 10.77 24.37
C TRP A 34 -3.34 9.68 24.11
N LEU A 35 -3.23 8.56 24.82
CA LEU A 35 -4.05 7.37 24.60
C LEU A 35 -4.25 6.63 25.93
N VAL A 36 -5.47 6.14 26.15
CA VAL A 36 -5.91 5.43 27.35
C VAL A 36 -6.57 4.11 26.94
N ILE A 37 -6.30 3.05 27.70
CA ILE A 37 -6.96 1.74 27.52
C ILE A 37 -7.59 1.35 28.86
N ALA A 38 -8.92 1.28 28.89
CA ALA A 38 -9.69 0.78 30.01
C ALA A 38 -9.84 -0.74 29.87
N ALA A 39 -9.09 -1.49 30.69
CA ALA A 39 -9.00 -2.94 30.64
C ALA A 39 -9.22 -3.57 32.02
N THR A 40 -10.21 -3.06 32.77
CA THR A 40 -10.58 -3.61 34.08
C THR A 40 -11.76 -4.57 33.95
N ASP A 41 -11.93 -5.45 34.95
CA ASP A 41 -13.13 -6.30 35.08
C ASP A 41 -14.36 -5.52 35.58
N ASN A 42 -14.24 -4.21 35.86
CA ASN A 42 -15.33 -3.36 36.34
C ASN A 42 -15.83 -2.41 35.23
N GLU A 43 -17.04 -2.68 34.72
CA GLU A 43 -17.66 -1.89 33.65
C GLU A 43 -17.88 -0.42 34.04
N GLN A 44 -18.21 -0.12 35.30
CA GLN A 44 -18.43 1.25 35.77
C GLN A 44 -17.13 2.07 35.75
N VAL A 45 -16.02 1.45 36.17
CA VAL A 45 -14.69 2.08 36.09
C VAL A 45 -14.32 2.32 34.63
N ASN A 46 -14.54 1.34 33.76
CA ASN A 46 -14.25 1.49 32.34
C ASN A 46 -15.07 2.62 31.68
N GLN A 47 -16.35 2.74 32.02
CA GLN A 47 -17.22 3.83 31.55
C GLN A 47 -16.76 5.19 32.07
N LEU A 48 -16.38 5.28 33.36
CA LEU A 48 -15.85 6.51 33.95
C LEU A 48 -14.56 6.94 33.25
N VAL A 49 -13.62 6.03 33.04
CA VAL A 49 -12.37 6.28 32.30
C VAL A 49 -12.67 6.80 30.89
N TYR A 50 -13.60 6.16 30.18
CA TYR A 50 -14.01 6.58 28.83
C TYR A 50 -14.61 7.99 28.80
N GLN A 51 -15.55 8.28 29.69
CA GLN A 51 -16.20 9.59 29.76
C GLN A 51 -15.17 10.69 30.05
N GLN A 52 -14.33 10.50 31.07
CA GLN A 52 -13.33 11.47 31.49
C GLN A 52 -12.23 11.69 30.44
N ALA A 53 -11.78 10.61 29.78
CA ALA A 53 -10.84 10.73 28.66
C ALA A 53 -11.47 11.47 27.47
N THR A 54 -12.75 11.22 27.17
CA THR A 54 -13.47 11.89 26.08
C THR A 54 -13.62 13.39 26.35
N GLU A 55 -13.96 13.79 27.57
CA GLU A 55 -14.04 15.19 27.99
C GLU A 55 -12.71 15.94 27.79
N GLN A 56 -11.59 15.26 28.03
CA GLN A 56 -10.24 15.78 27.83
C GLN A 56 -9.70 15.60 26.39
N ARG A 57 -10.51 15.05 25.47
CA ARG A 57 -10.16 14.76 24.06
C ARG A 57 -8.98 13.78 23.91
N ILE A 58 -8.86 12.84 24.83
CA ILE A 58 -7.87 11.76 24.83
C ILE A 58 -8.49 10.54 24.15
N PHE A 59 -7.74 9.88 23.27
CA PHE A 59 -8.20 8.64 22.64
C PHE A 59 -8.28 7.52 23.69
N CYS A 60 -9.49 7.10 24.03
CA CYS A 60 -9.77 6.00 24.93
C CYS A 60 -10.32 4.78 24.17
N ASN A 61 -9.73 3.61 24.42
CA ASN A 61 -10.26 2.30 24.07
C ASN A 61 -10.78 1.61 25.32
N VAL A 62 -11.99 1.07 25.26
CA VAL A 62 -12.53 0.18 26.30
C VAL A 62 -12.52 -1.23 25.76
N VAL A 63 -11.83 -2.13 26.46
CA VAL A 63 -11.72 -3.54 26.07
C VAL A 63 -13.11 -4.18 26.10
N ASP A 64 -13.40 -5.01 25.10
CA ASP A 64 -14.68 -5.72 24.89
C ASP A 64 -15.92 -4.82 24.71
N SER A 65 -15.79 -3.49 24.76
CA SER A 65 -16.88 -2.53 24.58
C SER A 65 -16.60 -1.52 23.46
N PRO A 66 -16.50 -1.96 22.18
CA PRO A 66 -16.12 -1.10 21.07
C PRO A 66 -17.10 0.05 20.78
N LYS A 67 -18.34 -0.03 21.28
CA LYS A 67 -19.34 1.06 21.17
C LYS A 67 -19.13 2.18 22.19
N GLN A 68 -18.39 1.91 23.26
CA GLN A 68 -18.07 2.86 24.33
C GLN A 68 -16.57 3.18 24.28
N ALA A 69 -16.07 3.46 23.08
CA ALA A 69 -14.67 3.73 22.83
C ALA A 69 -14.54 4.77 21.71
N SER A 70 -13.54 5.64 21.84
CA SER A 70 -13.20 6.63 20.80
C SER A 70 -12.33 6.03 19.70
N PHE A 71 -11.67 4.89 19.97
CA PHE A 71 -10.96 4.10 18.98
C PHE A 71 -11.01 2.60 19.31
N ILE A 72 -10.76 1.77 18.29
CA ILE A 72 -10.73 0.31 18.39
C ILE A 72 -9.33 -0.16 18.07
N MET A 73 -8.80 -1.08 18.89
CA MET A 73 -7.53 -1.73 18.60
C MET A 73 -7.70 -2.68 17.40
N PRO A 74 -7.00 -2.45 16.27
CA PRO A 74 -7.10 -3.33 15.11
C PRO A 74 -6.29 -4.61 15.34
N SER A 75 -6.55 -5.62 14.51
CA SER A 75 -5.60 -6.71 14.28
C SER A 75 -4.43 -6.18 13.46
N VAL A 76 -3.21 -6.23 14.01
CA VAL A 76 -2.02 -5.65 13.37
C VAL A 76 -1.08 -6.75 12.88
N ILE A 77 -0.56 -6.58 11.67
CA ILE A 77 0.61 -7.31 11.17
C ILE A 77 1.77 -6.33 11.16
N ASP A 78 2.78 -6.62 11.95
CA ASP A 78 3.98 -5.80 12.06
C ASP A 78 5.12 -6.39 11.22
N ARG A 79 5.56 -5.62 10.22
CA ARG A 79 6.78 -5.81 9.43
C ARG A 79 7.52 -4.47 9.33
N SER A 80 7.64 -3.78 10.48
CA SER A 80 8.17 -2.42 10.58
C SER A 80 9.36 -2.16 9.65
N PRO A 81 9.34 -1.07 8.86
CA PRO A 81 8.40 0.05 8.91
C PRO A 81 7.06 -0.18 8.17
N ILE A 82 6.83 -1.36 7.58
CA ILE A 82 5.57 -1.68 6.90
C ILE A 82 4.60 -2.30 7.91
N MET A 83 3.43 -1.69 8.07
CA MET A 83 2.40 -2.20 8.98
C MET A 83 1.07 -2.34 8.24
N VAL A 84 0.32 -3.38 8.58
CA VAL A 84 -1.05 -3.57 8.12
C VAL A 84 -1.97 -3.63 9.33
N ALA A 85 -2.97 -2.77 9.38
CA ALA A 85 -4.00 -2.77 10.41
C ALA A 85 -5.36 -3.19 9.82
N ILE A 86 -5.99 -4.19 10.42
CA ILE A 86 -7.25 -4.78 9.99
C ILE A 86 -8.28 -4.58 11.10
N SER A 87 -9.36 -3.86 10.80
CA SER A 87 -10.46 -3.63 11.74
C SER A 87 -11.81 -3.88 11.08
N SER A 88 -12.72 -4.52 11.81
CA SER A 88 -14.13 -4.65 11.45
C SER A 88 -15.01 -3.67 12.24
N GLY A 89 -14.41 -2.68 12.91
CA GLY A 89 -15.14 -1.76 13.79
C GLY A 89 -15.79 -2.47 14.98
N GLY A 90 -15.17 -3.56 15.47
CA GLY A 90 -15.72 -4.39 16.55
C GLY A 90 -16.87 -5.32 16.16
N LYS A 91 -17.38 -5.25 14.91
CA LYS A 91 -18.53 -6.03 14.46
C LYS A 91 -18.20 -7.50 14.21
N ALA A 92 -16.97 -7.80 13.79
CA ALA A 92 -16.55 -9.15 13.42
C ALA A 92 -15.06 -9.37 13.79
N PRO A 93 -14.71 -9.49 15.08
CA PRO A 93 -13.33 -9.66 15.53
C PRO A 93 -12.70 -10.96 15.00
N VAL A 94 -13.49 -12.04 14.92
CA VAL A 94 -13.04 -13.32 14.37
C VAL A 94 -12.66 -13.20 12.89
N LEU A 95 -13.43 -12.44 12.09
CA LEU A 95 -13.12 -12.20 10.69
C LEU A 95 -11.83 -11.39 10.54
N ALA A 96 -11.64 -10.34 11.35
CA ALA A 96 -10.41 -9.55 11.36
C ALA A 96 -9.17 -10.42 11.68
N ARG A 97 -9.30 -11.35 12.64
CA ARG A 97 -8.26 -12.34 12.96
C ARG A 97 -7.95 -13.27 11.78
N ILE A 98 -8.97 -13.84 11.13
CA ILE A 98 -8.79 -14.73 9.97
C ILE A 98 -8.10 -13.99 8.81
N LEU A 99 -8.50 -12.75 8.54
CA LEU A 99 -7.86 -11.92 7.52
C LEU A 99 -6.40 -11.62 7.86
N ARG A 100 -6.10 -11.30 9.13
CA ARG A 100 -4.72 -11.11 9.62
C ARG A 100 -3.88 -12.36 9.37
N GLU A 101 -4.36 -13.53 9.77
CA GLU A 101 -3.65 -14.80 9.60
C GLU A 101 -3.39 -15.14 8.13
N LYS A 102 -4.35 -14.89 7.24
CA LYS A 102 -4.16 -15.08 5.79
C LYS A 102 -3.13 -14.11 5.21
N MET A 103 -3.19 -12.85 5.60
CA MET A 103 -2.25 -11.83 5.10
C MET A 103 -0.84 -12.05 5.65
N GLU A 104 -0.68 -12.54 6.89
CA GLU A 104 0.63 -12.91 7.45
C GLU A 104 1.36 -13.96 6.62
N GLN A 105 0.63 -14.88 5.98
CA GLN A 105 1.21 -15.89 5.09
C GLN A 105 1.74 -15.29 3.78
N TRP A 106 1.19 -14.15 3.34
CA TRP A 106 1.61 -13.48 2.11
C TRP A 106 2.70 -12.42 2.33
N LEU A 107 2.93 -12.01 3.59
CA LEU A 107 3.86 -10.94 3.94
C LEU A 107 5.17 -11.54 4.51
N PRO A 108 6.27 -11.55 3.72
CA PRO A 108 7.55 -12.10 4.16
C PRO A 108 8.06 -11.41 5.42
N ASN A 109 8.79 -12.14 6.27
CA ASN A 109 9.42 -11.58 7.46
C ASN A 109 10.49 -10.54 7.10
N SER A 110 11.20 -10.76 5.98
CA SER A 110 12.19 -9.85 5.41
C SER A 110 11.64 -8.49 4.92
N LEU A 111 10.31 -8.30 4.86
CA LEU A 111 9.70 -7.09 4.30
C LEU A 111 10.16 -5.79 4.99
N GLY A 112 10.32 -5.81 6.31
CA GLY A 112 10.80 -4.65 7.07
C GLY A 112 12.24 -4.27 6.71
N ALA A 113 13.13 -5.26 6.67
CA ALA A 113 14.53 -5.08 6.26
C ALA A 113 14.64 -4.62 4.80
N LEU A 114 13.83 -5.19 3.89
CA LEU A 114 13.76 -4.75 2.50
C LEU A 114 13.36 -3.27 2.39
N ALA A 115 12.38 -2.82 3.16
CA ALA A 115 11.96 -1.41 3.16
C ALA A 115 13.07 -0.48 3.69
N GLN A 116 13.79 -0.88 4.74
CA GLN A 116 14.94 -0.11 5.24
C GLN A 116 16.08 -0.05 4.22
N LEU A 117 16.42 -1.18 3.59
CA LEU A 117 17.42 -1.24 2.52
C LEU A 117 17.01 -0.36 1.33
N ALA A 118 15.74 -0.41 0.92
CA ALA A 118 15.23 0.43 -0.15
C ALA A 118 15.38 1.94 0.16
N GLY A 119 15.14 2.34 1.42
CA GLY A 119 15.39 3.70 1.88
C GLY A 119 16.86 4.13 1.70
N LYS A 120 17.81 3.26 2.07
CA LYS A 120 19.26 3.51 1.93
C LYS A 120 19.73 3.54 0.48
N LEU A 121 19.16 2.70 -0.38
CA LEU A 121 19.55 2.55 -1.78
C LEU A 121 18.89 3.58 -2.72
N ARG A 122 17.92 4.37 -2.24
CA ARG A 122 17.09 5.26 -3.06
C ARG A 122 17.88 6.20 -3.97
N GLU A 123 18.87 6.89 -3.43
CA GLU A 123 19.67 7.84 -4.21
C GLU A 123 20.61 7.13 -5.19
N GLN A 124 21.20 5.99 -4.79
CA GLN A 124 22.04 5.20 -5.69
C GLN A 124 21.25 4.68 -6.89
N VAL A 125 20.03 4.18 -6.67
CA VAL A 125 19.11 3.74 -7.73
C VAL A 125 18.72 4.90 -8.64
N LYS A 126 18.49 6.10 -8.08
CA LYS A 126 18.16 7.31 -8.84
C LYS A 126 19.32 7.79 -9.72
N GLN A 127 20.55 7.70 -9.24
CA GLN A 127 21.75 8.04 -10.02
C GLN A 127 22.01 7.00 -11.12
N ARG A 128 21.81 5.71 -10.83
CA ARG A 128 22.06 4.60 -11.76
C ARG A 128 21.04 4.50 -12.88
N PHE A 129 19.76 4.75 -12.58
CA PHE A 129 18.64 4.57 -13.50
C PHE A 129 17.93 5.90 -13.79
N ALA A 130 18.17 6.47 -14.97
CA ALA A 130 17.66 7.79 -15.35
C ALA A 130 16.12 7.87 -15.37
N THR A 131 15.46 6.87 -15.97
CA THR A 131 14.01 6.92 -16.19
C THR A 131 13.22 6.40 -14.98
N MET A 132 12.00 6.91 -14.80
CA MET A 132 11.08 6.41 -13.76
C MET A 132 10.71 4.93 -13.98
N SER A 133 10.50 4.52 -15.24
CA SER A 133 10.20 3.13 -15.60
C SER A 133 11.34 2.17 -15.21
N ALA A 134 12.60 2.55 -15.47
CA ALA A 134 13.75 1.73 -15.10
C ALA A 134 13.88 1.60 -13.56
N ARG A 135 13.69 2.69 -12.82
CA ARG A 135 13.67 2.68 -11.35
C ARG A 135 12.54 1.81 -10.79
N ARG A 136 11.33 1.92 -11.35
CA ARG A 136 10.19 1.08 -10.97
C ARG A 136 10.49 -0.39 -11.21
N TYR A 137 11.02 -0.72 -12.39
CA TYR A 137 11.38 -2.09 -12.74
C TYR A 137 12.44 -2.67 -11.80
N PHE A 138 13.47 -1.88 -11.45
CA PHE A 138 14.44 -2.26 -10.44
C PHE A 138 13.75 -2.58 -9.10
N TRP A 139 12.87 -1.71 -8.60
CA TRP A 139 12.18 -1.94 -7.33
C TRP A 139 11.24 -3.14 -7.36
N GLU A 140 10.48 -3.34 -8.43
CA GLU A 140 9.63 -4.53 -8.64
C GLU A 140 10.47 -5.81 -8.51
N ARG A 141 11.67 -5.83 -9.11
CA ARG A 141 12.60 -6.96 -9.00
C ARG A 141 13.21 -7.10 -7.62
N PHE A 142 13.70 -6.01 -7.04
CA PHE A 142 14.32 -5.96 -5.72
C PHE A 142 13.39 -6.53 -4.65
N PHE A 143 12.12 -6.12 -4.63
CA PHE A 143 11.15 -6.62 -3.65
C PHE A 143 10.69 -8.05 -3.93
N ALA A 144 10.75 -8.51 -5.18
CA ALA A 144 10.40 -9.88 -5.56
C ALA A 144 11.58 -10.87 -5.48
N ASP A 145 12.78 -10.40 -5.15
CA ASP A 145 14.00 -11.19 -5.21
C ASP A 145 14.10 -12.21 -4.08
N LYS A 146 13.79 -13.48 -4.37
CA LYS A 146 13.80 -14.56 -3.38
C LYS A 146 15.18 -14.83 -2.79
N ALA A 147 16.25 -14.62 -3.55
CA ALA A 147 17.61 -14.82 -3.07
C ALA A 147 17.97 -13.75 -2.02
N LEU A 148 17.67 -12.48 -2.29
CA LEU A 148 17.83 -11.39 -1.34
C LEU A 148 17.02 -11.63 -0.07
N GLN A 149 15.76 -12.04 -0.21
CA GLN A 149 14.91 -12.38 0.93
C GLN A 149 15.52 -13.50 1.77
N ALA A 150 16.04 -14.56 1.15
CA ALA A 150 16.70 -15.66 1.86
C ALA A 150 17.99 -15.21 2.59
N GLU A 151 18.79 -14.32 2.02
CA GLU A 151 19.98 -13.76 2.68
C GLU A 151 19.59 -12.88 3.89
N ILE A 152 18.52 -12.10 3.77
CA ILE A 152 17.95 -11.30 4.86
C ILE A 152 17.43 -12.21 5.98
N ASP A 153 16.63 -13.21 5.65
CA ASP A 153 16.04 -14.13 6.61
C ASP A 153 17.13 -14.95 7.34
N ALA A 154 18.25 -15.22 6.68
CA ALA A 154 19.41 -15.88 7.26
C ALA A 154 20.39 -14.93 8.01
N GLY A 155 20.17 -13.61 7.97
CA GLY A 155 21.05 -12.62 8.62
C GLY A 155 22.47 -12.57 8.03
N ARG A 156 22.64 -12.86 6.73
CA ARG A 156 23.95 -12.94 6.08
C ARG A 156 24.30 -11.63 5.36
N ASP A 157 24.91 -10.70 6.09
CA ASP A 157 25.24 -9.35 5.57
C ASP A 157 26.05 -9.38 4.26
N ASN A 158 27.06 -10.24 4.16
CA ASN A 158 27.87 -10.36 2.94
C ASN A 158 27.02 -10.80 1.73
N GLY A 159 26.10 -11.75 1.94
CA GLY A 159 25.19 -12.22 0.90
C GLY A 159 24.18 -11.16 0.48
N ILE A 160 23.67 -10.39 1.45
CA ILE A 160 22.80 -9.23 1.18
C ILE A 160 23.52 -8.22 0.29
N GLN A 161 24.74 -7.81 0.64
CA GLN A 161 25.51 -6.84 -0.14
C GLN A 161 25.85 -7.36 -1.55
N GLN A 162 26.24 -8.63 -1.67
CA GLN A 162 26.52 -9.25 -2.95
C GLN A 162 25.28 -9.34 -3.84
N ARG A 163 24.11 -9.63 -3.26
CA ARG A 163 22.86 -9.67 -4.03
C ARG A 163 22.42 -8.28 -4.47
N ILE A 164 22.54 -7.27 -3.62
CA ILE A 164 22.27 -5.87 -3.96
C ILE A 164 23.19 -5.40 -5.11
N SER A 165 24.49 -5.66 -5.02
CA SER A 165 25.44 -5.26 -6.06
C SER A 165 25.12 -5.93 -7.41
N THR A 166 24.74 -7.21 -7.38
CA THR A 166 24.29 -7.95 -8.57
C THR A 166 23.05 -7.29 -9.18
N LEU A 167 22.02 -7.01 -8.38
CA LEU A 167 20.78 -6.38 -8.86
C LEU A 167 21.01 -4.97 -9.45
N LEU A 168 21.97 -4.22 -8.91
CA LEU A 168 22.35 -2.89 -9.41
C LEU A 168 23.20 -2.96 -10.69
N ALA A 169 24.02 -4.01 -10.83
CA ALA A 169 24.86 -4.23 -12.00
C ALA A 169 24.05 -4.69 -13.21
N GLU A 170 23.03 -5.52 -12.99
CA GLU A 170 22.14 -6.03 -14.03
C GLU A 170 21.44 -4.89 -14.79
N ASN A 171 21.83 -4.69 -16.06
CA ASN A 171 21.23 -3.69 -16.92
C ASN A 171 20.02 -4.25 -17.67
N ASN A 172 19.04 -4.76 -16.94
CA ASN A 172 17.77 -5.18 -17.53
C ASN A 172 16.87 -3.95 -17.65
N GLN A 173 16.97 -3.25 -18.78
CA GLN A 173 15.98 -2.23 -19.09
C GLN A 173 14.63 -2.92 -19.36
N PRO A 174 13.52 -2.40 -18.83
CA PRO A 174 12.21 -2.93 -19.19
C PRO A 174 12.04 -2.81 -20.70
N GLN A 175 11.77 -3.93 -21.37
CA GLN A 175 11.36 -3.89 -22.77
C GLN A 175 10.01 -3.17 -22.80
N GLY A 176 9.99 -2.01 -23.45
CA GLY A 176 8.74 -1.28 -23.58
C GLY A 176 7.75 -2.06 -24.42
N SER A 177 6.48 -1.90 -24.09
CA SER A 177 5.40 -2.66 -24.70
C SER A 177 4.24 -1.73 -25.01
N VAL A 178 3.44 -2.09 -26.01
CA VAL A 178 2.19 -1.42 -26.32
C VAL A 178 1.07 -2.42 -26.11
N VAL A 179 0.13 -2.08 -25.24
CA VAL A 179 -1.07 -2.87 -25.00
C VAL A 179 -2.29 -2.05 -25.39
N LEU A 180 -3.13 -2.63 -26.24
CA LEU A 180 -4.42 -2.06 -26.59
C LEU A 180 -5.41 -2.48 -25.48
N VAL A 181 -5.97 -1.51 -24.74
CA VAL A 181 -7.07 -1.72 -23.77
C VAL A 181 -8.39 -1.04 -24.18
N GLY A 182 -9.49 -1.78 -24.08
CA GLY A 182 -10.83 -1.32 -24.43
C GLY A 182 -11.48 -0.80 -23.16
N ALA A 183 -11.90 0.47 -23.18
CA ALA A 183 -12.46 1.14 -22.01
C ALA A 183 -13.90 0.73 -21.69
N GLY A 184 -14.55 -0.03 -22.59
CA GLY A 184 -15.99 -0.27 -22.50
C GLY A 184 -16.80 0.92 -23.02
N PRO A 185 -18.13 0.91 -22.86
CA PRO A 185 -19.02 1.94 -23.41
C PRO A 185 -19.04 3.24 -22.57
N GLY A 186 -18.41 3.25 -21.39
CA GLY A 186 -18.32 4.44 -20.53
C GLY A 186 -18.22 4.09 -19.05
N ASP A 187 -19.06 3.18 -18.58
CA ASP A 187 -19.04 2.72 -17.18
C ASP A 187 -17.73 1.98 -16.86
N ALA A 188 -17.03 2.46 -15.81
CA ALA A 188 -15.80 1.88 -15.29
C ALA A 188 -15.91 0.38 -14.95
N GLY A 189 -17.07 -0.08 -14.47
CA GLY A 189 -17.35 -1.47 -14.13
C GLY A 189 -17.43 -2.41 -15.34
N LEU A 190 -17.58 -1.87 -16.55
CA LEU A 190 -17.62 -2.64 -17.80
C LEU A 190 -16.22 -2.83 -18.41
N MET A 191 -15.17 -2.26 -17.81
CA MET A 191 -13.79 -2.57 -18.18
C MET A 191 -13.43 -3.98 -17.71
N THR A 192 -12.78 -4.75 -18.58
CA THR A 192 -12.26 -6.07 -18.19
C THR A 192 -11.23 -5.95 -17.07
N ILE A 193 -11.18 -6.94 -16.16
CA ILE A 193 -10.18 -7.02 -15.09
C ILE A 193 -8.76 -6.90 -15.66
N LYS A 194 -8.48 -7.57 -16.79
CA LYS A 194 -7.18 -7.48 -17.46
C LYS A 194 -6.89 -6.07 -17.95
N GLY A 195 -7.86 -5.37 -18.53
CA GLY A 195 -7.71 -3.98 -18.96
C GLY A 195 -7.36 -3.02 -17.82
N LEU A 196 -8.05 -3.17 -16.68
CA LEU A 196 -7.77 -2.40 -15.48
C LEU A 196 -6.35 -2.67 -14.96
N GLN A 197 -5.93 -3.93 -14.89
CA GLN A 197 -4.57 -4.30 -14.49
C GLN A 197 -3.51 -3.65 -15.39
N GLN A 198 -3.72 -3.62 -16.71
CA GLN A 198 -2.82 -2.94 -17.63
C GLN A 198 -2.77 -1.43 -17.37
N CYS A 199 -3.91 -0.78 -17.12
CA CYS A 199 -3.97 0.65 -16.81
C CYS A 199 -3.27 1.02 -15.49
N GLN A 200 -3.30 0.13 -14.49
CA GLN A 200 -2.61 0.32 -13.21
C GLN A 200 -1.08 0.11 -13.31
N GLN A 201 -0.63 -0.68 -14.30
CA GLN A 201 0.79 -0.95 -14.55
C GLN A 201 1.40 0.00 -15.59
N ALA A 202 0.58 0.67 -16.40
CA ALA A 202 1.01 1.56 -17.47
C ALA A 202 1.90 2.70 -16.96
N ASP A 203 2.93 3.02 -17.73
CA ASP A 203 3.73 4.24 -17.57
C ASP A 203 3.16 5.39 -18.38
N VAL A 204 2.55 5.08 -19.52
CA VAL A 204 1.90 6.03 -20.42
C VAL A 204 0.54 5.49 -20.81
N VAL A 205 -0.49 6.31 -20.70
CA VAL A 205 -1.83 6.02 -21.22
C VAL A 205 -2.17 7.00 -22.32
N VAL A 206 -2.26 6.49 -23.55
CA VAL A 206 -2.71 7.23 -24.73
C VAL A 206 -4.21 6.99 -24.90
N TYR A 207 -5.04 8.02 -24.73
CA TYR A 207 -6.50 7.88 -24.70
C TYR A 207 -7.19 8.89 -25.62
N ASP A 208 -8.40 8.57 -26.05
CA ASP A 208 -9.21 9.46 -26.88
C ASP A 208 -10.48 9.92 -26.16
N ARG A 209 -11.28 10.75 -26.84
CA ARG A 209 -12.51 11.37 -26.31
C ARG A 209 -13.54 10.35 -25.83
N LEU A 210 -13.54 9.13 -26.36
CA LEU A 210 -14.57 8.14 -26.05
C LEU A 210 -14.29 7.39 -24.74
N VAL A 211 -13.15 7.64 -24.10
CA VAL A 211 -12.83 7.13 -22.77
C VAL A 211 -13.44 8.07 -21.74
N SER A 212 -14.27 7.54 -20.84
CA SER A 212 -14.92 8.30 -19.78
C SER A 212 -13.94 8.77 -18.71
N ASP A 213 -14.30 9.83 -18.00
CA ASP A 213 -13.51 10.30 -16.86
C ASP A 213 -13.44 9.23 -15.76
N GLU A 214 -14.52 8.49 -15.49
CA GLU A 214 -14.54 7.40 -14.51
C GLU A 214 -13.47 6.35 -14.79
N VAL A 215 -13.32 5.94 -16.06
CA VAL A 215 -12.25 5.03 -16.48
C VAL A 215 -10.87 5.68 -16.29
N MET A 216 -10.73 6.97 -16.61
CA MET A 216 -9.46 7.69 -16.41
C MET A 216 -9.07 7.85 -14.93
N HIS A 217 -10.03 7.81 -14.00
CA HIS A 217 -9.74 7.78 -12.56
C HIS A 217 -9.13 6.44 -12.11
N LEU A 218 -9.35 5.35 -12.85
CA LEU A 218 -8.76 4.04 -12.57
C LEU A 218 -7.31 3.90 -13.04
N VAL A 219 -6.88 4.77 -13.96
CA VAL A 219 -5.50 4.80 -14.46
C VAL A 219 -4.55 5.19 -13.32
N ARG A 220 -3.37 4.56 -13.28
CA ARG A 220 -2.30 4.88 -12.33
C ARG A 220 -2.08 6.40 -12.26
N ARG A 221 -2.06 6.97 -11.04
CA ARG A 221 -1.94 8.43 -10.82
C ARG A 221 -0.67 9.01 -11.43
N ASP A 222 0.44 8.28 -11.35
CA ASP A 222 1.75 8.70 -11.86
C ASP A 222 2.01 8.25 -13.31
N ALA A 223 0.99 7.79 -14.04
CA ALA A 223 1.13 7.53 -15.48
C ALA A 223 1.02 8.82 -16.28
N GLU A 224 1.88 8.99 -17.28
CA GLU A 224 1.77 10.05 -18.26
C GLU A 224 0.49 9.85 -19.08
N ARG A 225 -0.35 10.89 -19.20
CA ARG A 225 -1.64 10.81 -19.89
C ARG A 225 -1.58 11.64 -21.16
N ILE A 226 -1.71 10.98 -22.31
CA ILE A 226 -1.62 11.61 -23.63
C ILE A 226 -2.99 11.53 -24.29
N TYR A 227 -3.64 12.68 -24.40
CA TYR A 227 -4.92 12.80 -25.08
C TYR A 227 -4.71 12.96 -26.59
N VAL A 228 -5.32 12.07 -27.38
CA VAL A 228 -5.24 12.09 -28.86
C VAL A 228 -6.60 12.26 -29.54
N GLY A 229 -7.63 12.66 -28.79
CA GLY A 229 -8.98 12.90 -29.31
C GLY A 229 -9.16 14.28 -29.94
N LYS A 230 -10.28 14.48 -30.64
CA LYS A 230 -10.68 15.81 -31.15
C LYS A 230 -11.17 16.70 -30.00
N ARG A 231 -10.51 17.84 -29.78
CA ARG A 231 -11.05 18.98 -29.01
C ARG A 231 -11.54 20.04 -30.00
N ALA A 232 -12.64 20.73 -29.69
CA ALA A 232 -13.10 21.86 -30.48
C ALA A 232 -11.97 22.88 -30.62
N GLY A 233 -11.56 23.18 -31.86
CA GLY A 233 -10.45 24.09 -32.17
C GLY A 233 -9.07 23.46 -32.41
N PHE A 234 -8.89 22.13 -32.29
CA PHE A 234 -7.61 21.46 -32.55
C PHE A 234 -7.70 20.48 -33.72
N HIS A 235 -6.68 20.50 -34.59
CA HIS A 235 -6.52 19.55 -35.70
C HIS A 235 -6.48 18.11 -35.19
N CYS A 236 -7.12 17.19 -35.92
CA CYS A 236 -7.14 15.77 -35.58
C CYS A 236 -5.71 15.23 -35.59
N VAL A 237 -5.24 14.62 -34.49
CA VAL A 237 -3.98 13.86 -34.50
C VAL A 237 -4.14 12.72 -35.50
N PRO A 238 -3.38 12.68 -36.61
CA PRO A 238 -3.49 11.62 -37.59
C PRO A 238 -3.15 10.27 -36.96
N GLN A 239 -3.74 9.19 -37.49
CA GLN A 239 -3.51 7.85 -36.96
C GLN A 239 -2.02 7.46 -36.98
N GLU A 240 -1.25 7.94 -37.97
CA GLU A 240 0.20 7.74 -38.06
C GLU A 240 0.94 8.41 -36.89
N GLU A 241 0.55 9.62 -36.50
CA GLU A 241 1.16 10.33 -35.37
C GLU A 241 0.83 9.63 -34.04
N ILE A 242 -0.40 9.14 -33.87
CA ILE A 242 -0.77 8.29 -32.72
C ILE A 242 0.12 7.04 -32.67
N ASN A 243 0.31 6.36 -33.80
CA ASN A 243 1.16 5.18 -33.88
C ASN A 243 2.61 5.54 -33.51
N GLN A 244 3.11 6.68 -33.98
CA GLN A 244 4.46 7.13 -33.68
C GLN A 244 4.64 7.46 -32.18
N ILE A 245 3.64 8.09 -31.54
CA ILE A 245 3.64 8.31 -30.08
C ILE A 245 3.77 6.97 -29.35
N LEU A 246 2.94 5.98 -29.70
CA LEU A 246 2.98 4.66 -29.08
C LEU A 246 4.36 3.99 -29.24
N ILE A 247 4.90 4.01 -30.45
CA ILE A 247 6.20 3.42 -30.78
C ILE A 247 7.33 4.14 -30.04
N ASN A 248 7.33 5.48 -30.00
CA ASN A 248 8.38 6.26 -29.33
C ASN A 248 8.44 5.96 -27.84
N HIS A 249 7.28 5.91 -27.16
CA HIS A 249 7.25 5.58 -25.74
C HIS A 249 7.64 4.12 -25.46
N ALA A 250 7.22 3.18 -26.30
CA ALA A 250 7.63 1.78 -26.18
C ALA A 250 9.14 1.61 -26.43
N LYS A 251 9.72 2.28 -27.44
CA LYS A 251 11.18 2.30 -27.67
C LYS A 251 11.95 2.93 -26.52
N ALA A 252 11.34 3.85 -25.78
CA ALA A 252 11.89 4.42 -24.55
C ALA A 252 11.77 3.49 -23.32
N GLY A 253 11.33 2.23 -23.50
CA GLY A 253 11.21 1.24 -22.42
C GLY A 253 9.95 1.38 -21.56
N LYS A 254 8.99 2.22 -21.96
CA LYS A 254 7.75 2.46 -21.18
C LYS A 254 6.71 1.38 -21.48
N ARG A 255 5.92 1.00 -20.47
CA ARG A 255 4.68 0.23 -20.65
C ARG A 255 3.58 1.16 -21.12
N VAL A 256 3.22 1.10 -22.39
CA VAL A 256 2.24 1.99 -23.03
C VAL A 256 0.89 1.30 -23.14
N VAL A 257 -0.16 1.94 -22.63
CA VAL A 257 -1.54 1.52 -22.85
C VAL A 257 -2.21 2.47 -23.83
N ARG A 258 -2.72 1.93 -24.94
CA ARG A 258 -3.63 2.65 -25.82
C ARG A 258 -5.05 2.31 -25.40
N LEU A 259 -5.68 3.27 -24.73
CA LEU A 259 -7.03 3.15 -24.21
C LEU A 259 -8.02 3.72 -25.25
N LYS A 260 -8.92 2.87 -25.77
CA LYS A 260 -9.94 3.26 -26.76
C LYS A 260 -11.33 3.07 -26.16
N GLY A 261 -12.24 4.02 -26.40
CA GLY A 261 -13.65 3.84 -26.08
C GLY A 261 -14.31 2.77 -26.95
N GLY A 262 -15.19 1.96 -26.36
CA GLY A 262 -15.87 0.86 -27.04
C GLY A 262 -15.09 -0.47 -27.10
N SER A 263 -15.64 -1.45 -27.83
CA SER A 263 -14.99 -2.75 -28.08
C SER A 263 -13.99 -2.62 -29.24
N PHE A 264 -12.79 -3.19 -29.08
CA PHE A 264 -11.68 -3.11 -30.04
C PHE A 264 -12.03 -3.47 -31.48
N TYR A 265 -13.03 -4.32 -31.65
CA TYR A 265 -13.26 -4.98 -32.93
C TYR A 265 -14.37 -4.34 -33.78
N ILE A 266 -15.19 -3.43 -33.24
CA ILE A 266 -16.45 -3.09 -33.92
C ILE A 266 -16.36 -1.84 -34.81
N TRP A 267 -15.38 -0.92 -34.64
CA TRP A 267 -15.24 0.25 -35.55
C TRP A 267 -13.80 0.78 -35.77
N SER A 268 -12.76 -0.05 -35.58
CA SER A 268 -11.36 0.44 -35.53
C SER A 268 -10.63 0.60 -36.88
N ARG A 269 -11.30 0.55 -38.03
CA ARG A 269 -10.67 0.78 -39.34
C ARG A 269 -11.56 1.57 -40.31
N LYS A 270 -11.38 2.89 -40.34
CA LYS A 270 -11.41 3.76 -41.53
C LYS A 270 -10.48 4.93 -41.27
#